data_AF-A0A6V8L0D7-F1
#
_entry.id   AF-A0A6V8L0D7-F1
#
_cell.length_a   1.000
_cell.length_b   1.000
_cell.length_c   1.000
_cell.angle_alpha   90.00
_cell.angle_beta   90.00
_cell.angle_gamma   90.00
#
_symmetry.space_group_name_H-M   'P 1'
#
loop_
_entity.id
_entity.type
_entity.pdbx_description
1 polymer ?
#
loop_
_entity_poly.entity_id
_entity_poly.type
_entity_poly.pdbx_seq_one_letter_code
_entity_poly.pdbx_strand_id
1 'polypeptide(L)' 'MQTALRSRVLIEQAKGVLAERLKLDMAEAFTLLRGDARNHNRRLSDLAQAIVDGTEQIPPATVANPPR' A
#
# COMPACT_ATOMS: atom_id res chain seq x y z
N MET A 1 10.51 -18.14 -8.78
CA MET A 1 10.93 -17.71 -7.42
C MET A 1 11.29 -16.23 -7.30
N GLN A 2 11.66 -15.51 -8.39
CA GLN A 2 12.11 -14.11 -8.29
C GLN A 2 10.96 -13.09 -8.09
N THR A 3 9.80 -13.34 -8.69
CA THR A 3 8.64 -12.42 -8.62
C THR A 3 8.12 -12.21 -7.20
N ALA A 4 8.06 -13.27 -6.39
CA ALA A 4 7.57 -13.20 -5.02
C ALA A 4 8.49 -12.34 -4.12
N LEU A 5 9.82 -12.44 -4.32
CA LEU A 5 10.78 -11.64 -3.58
C LEU A 5 10.69 -10.17 -3.94
N ARG A 6 10.62 -9.87 -5.25
CA ARG A 6 10.46 -8.49 -5.74
C ARG A 6 9.19 -7.84 -5.20
N SER A 7 8.07 -8.58 -5.20
CA SER A 7 6.81 -8.12 -4.62
C SER A 7 6.94 -7.79 -3.13
N ARG A 8 7.67 -8.60 -2.35
CA ARG A 8 7.86 -8.35 -0.92
C ARG A 8 8.65 -7.07 -0.67
N VAL A 9 9.73 -6.85 -1.42
CA VAL A 9 10.56 -5.64 -1.28
C VAL A 9 9.74 -4.38 -1.58
N LEU A 10 8.97 -4.39 -2.68
CA LEU A 10 8.12 -3.25 -3.04
C LEU A 10 7.06 -2.94 -1.98
N ILE A 11 6.42 -3.98 -1.42
CA ILE A 11 5.42 -3.80 -0.37
C ILE A 11 6.04 -3.19 0.89
N GLU A 12 7.21 -3.66 1.33
CA GLU A 12 7.88 -3.10 2.50
C GLU A 12 8.34 -1.65 2.28
N GLN A 13 8.81 -1.31 1.09
CA GLN A 13 9.15 0.07 0.74
C GLN A 13 7.91 0.98 0.73
N ALA A 14 6.82 0.54 0.11
CA ALA A 14 5.56 1.29 0.08
C ALA A 14 5.01 1.52 1.50
N LYS A 15 5.10 0.51 2.38
CA LYS A 15 4.74 0.67 3.81
C LYS A 15 5.57 1.77 4.47
N GLY A 16 6.90 1.79 4.25
CA GLY A 16 7.78 2.83 4.79
C GLY A 16 7.39 4.23 4.32
N VAL A 17 7.12 4.39 3.02
CA VAL A 17 6.66 5.67 2.45
C VAL A 17 5.35 6.13 3.08
N LEU A 18 4.36 5.23 3.22
CA LEU A 18 3.07 5.56 3.83
C LEU A 18 3.20 5.87 5.33
N ALA A 19 3.96 5.06 6.07
CA ALA A 19 4.20 5.25 7.50
C ALA A 19 4.84 6.62 7.78
N GLU A 20 5.87 7.00 7.02
CA GLU A 20 6.56 8.26 7.18
C GLU A 20 5.66 9.47 6.86
N ARG A 21 4.93 9.40 5.74
CA ARG A 21 4.08 10.48 5.23
C ARG A 21 2.84 10.69 6.08
N LEU A 22 2.17 9.60 6.48
CA LEU A 22 0.90 9.63 7.20
C LEU A 22 1.07 9.55 8.72
N LYS A 23 2.32 9.44 9.21
CA LYS A 23 2.64 9.26 10.64
C LYS A 23 1.93 8.05 11.25
N LEU A 24 1.96 6.94 10.52
CA LEU A 24 1.36 5.67 10.90
C LEU A 24 2.42 4.65 11.26
N ASP A 25 2.03 3.64 12.02
CA ASP A 25 2.88 2.46 12.16
C ASP A 25 2.89 1.59 10.90
N MET A 26 3.80 0.61 10.85
CA MET A 26 3.95 -0.28 9.69
C MET A 26 2.74 -1.20 9.47
N ALA A 27 1.96 -1.51 10.51
CA ALA A 27 0.77 -2.36 10.42
C ALA A 27 -0.44 -1.58 9.89
N GLU A 28 -0.62 -0.34 10.34
CA GLU A 28 -1.59 0.62 9.84
C GLU A 28 -1.31 0.95 8.37
N ALA A 29 -0.05 1.23 8.02
CA ALA A 29 0.36 1.47 6.63
C ALA A 29 0.07 0.26 5.72
N PHE A 30 0.27 -0.96 6.21
CA PHE A 30 -0.07 -2.17 5.45
C PHE A 30 -1.58 -2.37 5.32
N THR A 31 -2.34 -2.07 6.37
CA THR A 31 -3.80 -2.15 6.36
C THR A 31 -4.39 -1.18 5.35
N LEU A 32 -3.88 0.06 5.30
CA LEU A 32 -4.21 1.05 4.29
C LEU A 32 -3.90 0.57 2.88
N LEU A 33 -2.66 0.13 2.65
CA LEU A 33 -2.20 -0.34 1.35
C LEU A 33 -3.08 -1.49 0.83
N ARG A 34 -3.46 -2.43 1.70
CA ARG A 34 -4.33 -3.55 1.36
C ARG A 34 -5.78 -3.12 1.13
N GLY A 35 -6.29 -2.22 1.96
CA GLY A 35 -7.65 -1.68 1.85
C GLY A 35 -7.82 -0.95 0.52
N ASP A 36 -6.90 -0.07 0.18
CA ASP A 36 -6.92 0.69 -1.06
C ASP A 36 -6.81 -0.22 -2.30
N ALA A 37 -5.86 -1.17 -2.28
CA ALA A 37 -5.73 -2.15 -3.36
C ALA A 37 -7.03 -2.95 -3.56
N ARG A 38 -7.70 -3.37 -2.47
CA ARG A 38 -8.95 -4.12 -2.54
C ARG A 38 -10.10 -3.26 -3.04
N ASN A 39 -10.23 -2.04 -2.54
CA ASN A 39 -11.32 -1.12 -2.90
C ASN A 39 -11.24 -0.68 -4.37
N HIS A 40 -10.03 -0.59 -4.92
CA HIS A 40 -9.79 -0.28 -6.33
C HIS A 40 -9.58 -1.53 -7.21
N ASN A 41 -9.81 -2.74 -6.67
CA ASN A 41 -9.61 -4.03 -7.36
C ASN A 41 -8.24 -4.15 -8.07
N ARG A 42 -7.18 -3.63 -7.43
CA ARG A 42 -5.82 -3.56 -7.94
C ARG A 42 -4.93 -4.59 -7.23
N ARG A 43 -3.90 -5.08 -7.92
CA ARG A 43 -2.89 -5.95 -7.30
C ARG A 43 -2.05 -5.13 -6.31
N LEU A 44 -1.85 -5.70 -5.12
CA LEU A 44 -1.09 -5.06 -4.04
C LEU A 44 0.33 -4.65 -4.46
N SER A 45 1.02 -5.50 -5.25
CA SER A 45 2.37 -5.19 -5.74
C SER A 45 2.40 -4.04 -6.74
N ASP A 46 1.36 -3.87 -7.55
CA ASP A 46 1.28 -2.79 -8.53
C ASP A 46 1.01 -1.45 -7.82
N LEU A 47 0.14 -1.45 -6.79
CA LEU A 47 -0.08 -0.29 -5.94
C LEU A 47 1.20 0.09 -5.16
N ALA A 48 1.88 -0.91 -4.59
CA ALA A 48 3.14 -0.69 -3.89
C ALA A 48 4.20 -0.05 -4.80
N GLN A 49 4.35 -0.55 -6.03
CA GLN A 49 5.24 0.03 -7.03
C GLN A 49 4.87 1.51 -7.31
N ALA A 50 3.59 1.81 -7.54
CA ALA A 50 3.14 3.17 -7.83
C ALA A 50 3.36 4.15 -6.66
N ILE A 51 3.25 3.69 -5.42
CA ILE A 51 3.55 4.52 -4.23
C ILE A 51 5.05 4.78 -4.11
N VAL A 52 5.89 3.76 -4.32
CA VAL A 52 7.36 3.90 -4.30
C VAL A 52 7.82 4.83 -5.43
N ASP A 53 7.22 4.72 -6.61
CA ASP A 53 7.50 5.59 -7.76
C ASP A 53 6.91 7.00 -7.58
N GLY A 54 6.09 7.22 -6.54
CA GLY A 54 5.44 8.49 -6.25
C GLY A 54 4.31 8.87 -7.20
N THR A 55 3.85 7.93 -8.05
CA THR A 55 2.78 8.16 -9.02
C THR A 55 1.39 7.98 -8.43
N GLU A 56 1.27 7.39 -7.23
CA GLU A 56 0.02 7.19 -6.50
C GLU A 56 0.14 7.66 -5.05
N GLN A 57 -0.95 8.15 -4.48
CA GLN A 57 -1.01 8.55 -3.07
C GLN A 57 -2.31 8.05 -2.44
N ILE A 58 -2.20 7.43 -1.27
CA ILE A 58 -3.38 7.01 -0.49
C ILE A 58 -3.71 8.14 0.48
N PRO A 59 -4.84 8.85 0.32
CA PRO A 59 -5.25 9.85 1.30
C PRO A 59 -5.75 9.15 2.58
N PRO A 60 -5.54 9.76 3.76
CA PRO A 60 -5.87 9.15 5.05
C PRO A 60 -7.37 8.85 5.25
N ALA A 61 -8.27 9.40 4.44
CA ALA A 61 -9.72 9.22 4.55
C ALA A 61 -10.26 7.94 3.89
N THR A 62 -9.47 7.21 3.09
CA THR A 62 -9.96 6.04 2.32
C THR A 62 -10.23 4.78 3.17
N VAL A 63 -9.93 4.79 4.48
CA VAL A 63 -10.27 3.67 5.40
C VAL A 63 -11.77 3.43 5.60
N ALA A 64 -12.64 4.34 5.15
CA ALA A 64 -14.07 4.25 5.38
C ALA A 64 -14.82 3.46 4.29
N ASN A 65 -14.47 2.18 4.03
CA ASN A 65 -15.48 1.24 3.52
C ASN A 65 -15.05 -0.23 3.65
N PRO A 66 -15.67 -1.04 4.52
CA PRO A 66 -15.60 -2.49 4.39
C PRO A 66 -16.57 -2.97 3.28
N PRO A 67 -16.10 -3.71 2.26
CA PRO A 67 -17.03 -4.43 1.39
C PRO A 67 -17.75 -5.50 2.20
N ARG A 68 -19.08 -5.44 2.22
CA ARG A 68 -19.99 -6.46 2.77
C ARG A 68 -19.64 -7.86 2.27
#